data_AF-A0A177CZN7-F1
#
_entry.id   AF-A0A177CZN7-F1
#
_cell.length_a   1.000
_cell.length_b   1.000
_cell.length_c   1.000
_cell.angle_alpha   90.00
_cell.angle_beta   90.00
_cell.angle_gamma   90.00
#
_symmetry.space_group_name_H-M   'P 1'
#
loop_
_entity.id
_entity.type
_entity.pdbx_description
1 polymer ?
#
loop_
_entity_poly.entity_id
_entity_poly.type
_entity_poly.pdbx_seq_one_letter_code
_entity_poly.pdbx_strand_id
1 'polypeptide(L)' 'MHVAFTVNSIEQLYEWHAAAVRAGGEDNGKPGPREEYHAGYHGAFVRDPVLGVNFEVVYREPNGKSIRLGESTE' A
#
# COMPACT_ATOMS: atom_id res chain seq x y z
N MET A 1 10.61 8.17 -12.47
CA MET A 1 10.05 9.05 -11.41
C MET A 1 9.15 8.20 -10.53
N HIS A 2 9.21 8.39 -9.22
CA HIS A 2 8.39 7.68 -8.26
C HIS A 2 7.90 8.65 -7.19
N VAL A 3 6.62 8.55 -6.84
CA VAL A 3 5.96 9.43 -5.87
C VAL A 3 5.10 8.57 -4.96
N ALA A 4 5.33 8.69 -3.65
CA ALA A 4 4.61 7.94 -2.63
C ALA A 4 3.80 8.89 -1.74
N PHE A 5 2.56 8.49 -1.42
CA PHE A 5 1.69 9.19 -0.47
C PHE A 5 1.38 8.28 0.73
N THR A 6 1.25 8.87 1.91
CA THR A 6 0.82 8.12 3.10
C THR A 6 -0.69 8.06 3.16
N VAL A 7 -1.23 6.87 3.44
CA VAL A 7 -2.63 6.66 3.80
C VAL A 7 -2.74 6.29 5.26
N ASN A 8 -3.92 6.50 5.85
CA ASN A 8 -4.13 6.34 7.29
C ASN A 8 -4.71 4.97 7.68
N SER A 9 -5.04 4.12 6.71
CA SER A 9 -5.55 2.78 6.97
C SER A 9 -5.27 1.82 5.79
N ILE A 10 -5.41 0.52 6.06
CA ILE A 10 -5.31 -0.51 5.02
C ILE A 10 -6.47 -0.36 4.04
N GLU A 11 -7.68 -0.05 4.50
CA GLU A 11 -8.86 0.13 3.63
C GLU A 11 -8.61 1.23 2.60
N GLN A 12 -8.05 2.38 3.00
CA GLN A 12 -7.68 3.46 2.08
C GLN A 12 -6.68 3.02 1.01
N LEU A 13 -5.76 2.10 1.35
CA LEU A 13 -4.79 1.55 0.42
C LEU A 13 -5.47 0.71 -0.68
N TYR A 14 -6.44 -0.13 -0.30
CA TYR A 14 -7.22 -0.92 -1.26
C TYR A 14 -8.18 -0.04 -2.09
N GLU A 15 -8.86 0.92 -1.46
CA GLU A 15 -9.77 1.85 -2.13
C GLU A 15 -9.03 2.70 -3.17
N TRP A 16 -7.87 3.24 -2.80
CA TRP A 16 -7.03 4.01 -3.71
C TRP A 16 -6.60 3.19 -4.92
N HIS A 17 -6.08 1.97 -4.71
CA HIS A 17 -5.61 1.13 -5.82
C HIS A 17 -6.75 0.78 -6.77
N ALA A 18 -7.89 0.36 -6.23
CA ALA A 18 -9.05 0.04 -7.03
C ALA A 18 -9.55 1.27 -7.82
N ALA A 19 -9.55 2.46 -7.22
CA ALA A 19 -9.91 3.71 -7.90
C ALA A 19 -8.91 4.08 -9.00
N ALA A 20 -7.60 3.98 -8.72
CA ALA A 20 -6.54 4.31 -9.66
C ALA A 20 -6.53 3.38 -10.88
N VAL A 21 -6.73 2.07 -10.70
CA VAL A 21 -6.88 1.12 -11.81
C VAL A 21 -8.15 1.40 -12.61
N ARG A 22 -9.30 1.66 -11.95
CA ARG A 22 -10.54 2.05 -12.66
C ARG A 22 -10.40 3.34 -13.46
N ALA A 23 -9.53 4.25 -13.04
CA ALA A 23 -9.22 5.48 -13.76
C ALA A 23 -8.29 5.29 -14.97
N GLY A 24 -7.83 4.06 -15.23
CA GLY A 24 -6.96 3.73 -16.36
C GLY A 24 -5.48 3.61 -16.01
N GLY A 25 -5.12 3.66 -14.73
CA GLY A 25 -3.76 3.35 -14.30
C GLY A 25 -3.45 1.85 -14.45
N GLU A 26 -2.20 1.53 -14.76
CA GLU A 26 -1.74 0.15 -14.87
C GLU A 26 -1.39 -0.40 -13.49
N ASP A 27 -1.96 -1.57 -13.13
CA ASP A 27 -1.55 -2.27 -11.91
C ASP A 27 -0.06 -2.59 -11.97
N ASN A 28 0.69 -2.09 -10.97
CA ASN A 28 2.13 -2.30 -10.85
C ASN A 28 2.50 -2.91 -9.50
N GLY A 29 1.50 -3.39 -8.75
CA GLY A 29 1.68 -3.98 -7.43
C GLY A 29 0.41 -3.85 -6.59
N LYS A 30 -0.34 -4.96 -6.49
CA LYS A 30 -1.59 -5.02 -5.73
C LYS A 30 -1.40 -4.62 -4.27
N PRO A 31 -2.43 -4.04 -3.63
CA PRO A 31 -2.49 -3.82 -2.20
C PRO A 31 -2.00 -5.01 -1.38
N GLY A 32 -1.07 -4.78 -0.46
CA GLY A 32 -0.63 -5.83 0.44
C GLY A 32 0.61 -5.49 1.25
N PRO A 33 0.99 -6.39 2.17
CA PRO A 33 2.21 -6.24 2.96
C PRO A 33 3.46 -6.27 2.06
N ARG A 34 4.49 -5.55 2.50
CA ARG A 34 5.84 -5.50 1.92
C ARG A 34 6.85 -5.83 3.01
N GLU A 35 6.80 -7.07 3.47
CA GLU A 35 7.66 -7.56 4.57
C GLU A 35 9.15 -7.46 4.23
N GLU A 36 9.49 -7.44 2.94
CA GLU A 36 10.84 -7.20 2.43
C GLU A 36 11.41 -5.82 2.78
N TYR A 37 10.56 -4.84 3.13
CA TYR A 37 10.99 -3.51 3.54
C TYR A 37 11.10 -3.40 5.06
N HIS A 38 10.00 -3.66 5.76
CA HIS A 38 9.95 -3.86 7.22
C HIS A 38 8.55 -4.31 7.65
N ALA A 39 8.45 -4.87 8.86
CA ALA A 39 7.17 -5.21 9.46
C ALA A 39 6.20 -4.02 9.50
N GLY A 40 4.92 -4.28 9.25
CA GLY A 40 3.86 -3.27 9.24
C GLY A 40 3.88 -2.32 8.03
N TYR A 41 4.74 -2.55 7.03
CA TYR A 41 4.67 -1.82 5.75
C TYR A 41 3.65 -2.47 4.83
N HIS A 42 2.65 -1.70 4.42
CA HIS A 42 1.72 -2.09 3.37
C HIS A 42 1.80 -1.08 2.23
N GLY A 43 1.85 -1.57 0.99
CA GLY A 43 1.99 -0.74 -0.21
C GLY A 43 1.07 -1.17 -1.34
N ALA A 44 0.62 -0.21 -2.14
CA ALA A 44 -0.02 -0.45 -3.44
C ALA A 44 0.61 0.46 -4.50
N PHE A 45 0.74 -0.06 -5.72
CA PHE A 45 1.44 0.61 -6.81
C PHE A 45 0.58 0.64 -8.08
N VAL A 46 0.50 1.83 -8.68
CA VAL A 46 -0.14 2.02 -9.98
C VAL A 46 0.78 2.88 -10.84
N ARG A 47 0.98 2.44 -12.08
CA ARG A 47 1.80 3.16 -13.06
C ARG A 47 0.91 4.00 -13.96
N ASP A 48 1.28 5.27 -14.11
CA ASP A 48 0.67 6.14 -15.13
C ASP A 48 1.10 5.68 -16.53
N PRO A 49 0.16 5.32 -17.43
CA PRO A 49 0.49 4.85 -18.77
C PRO A 49 1.04 5.96 -19.69
N VAL A 50 0.85 7.24 -19.37
CA VAL A 50 1.24 8.36 -20.24
C VAL A 50 2.64 8.84 -19.92
N LEU A 51 2.92 9.24 -18.67
CA LEU A 51 4.23 9.75 -18.25
C LEU A 51 5.11 8.67 -17.62
N GLY A 52 4.57 7.48 -17.35
CA GLY A 52 5.31 6.38 -16.76
C GLY A 52 5.66 6.56 -15.28
N VAL A 53 5.03 7.51 -14.58
CA VAL A 53 5.25 7.75 -13.14
C VAL A 53 4.74 6.54 -12.35
N ASN A 54 5.56 6.03 -11.43
CA ASN A 54 5.13 4.98 -10.50
C ASN A 54 4.58 5.63 -9.23
N PHE A 55 3.25 5.62 -9.08
CA PHE A 55 2.59 6.10 -7.88
C PHE A 55 2.47 4.98 -6.86
N GLU A 56 2.77 5.32 -5.61
CA GLU A 56 2.57 4.45 -4.47
C GLU A 56 1.66 5.12 -3.44
N VAL A 57 0.83 4.32 -2.78
CA VAL A 57 0.34 4.67 -1.45
C VAL A 57 0.86 3.67 -0.44
N VAL A 58 1.28 4.18 0.70
CA VAL A 58 1.85 3.41 1.80
C VAL A 58 1.05 3.61 3.08
N TYR A 59 0.68 2.50 3.71
CA TYR A 59 0.24 2.46 5.10
C TYR A 59 1.39 1.91 5.95
N ARG A 60 1.74 2.64 7.01
CA ARG A 60 2.69 2.18 8.03
C ARG A 60 1.92 1.97 9.31
N GLU A 61 1.96 0.75 9.84
CA GLU A 61 1.35 0.47 11.13
C GLU A 61 1.89 1.45 12.19
N PRO A 62 1.00 2.23 12.84
CA PRO A 62 1.41 3.04 13.95
C PRO A 62 1.94 2.10 15.03
N ASN A 63 3.22 2.27 15.38
CA ASN A 63 3.97 1.65 16.49
C ASN A 63 4.96 0.53 16.14
N GLY A 64 5.14 0.12 14.89
CA GLY A 64 6.21 -0.82 14.49
C GLY A 64 6.25 -2.17 15.23
N LYS A 65 5.21 -2.50 16.02
CA LYS A 65 5.09 -3.78 16.70
C LYS A 65 4.50 -4.74 15.69
N SER A 66 5.33 -5.69 15.23
CA SER A 66 4.84 -6.87 14.55
C SER A 66 3.70 -7.47 15.37
N ILE A 67 2.46 -7.34 14.91
CA ILE A 67 1.37 -8.12 15.47
C ILE A 67 1.63 -9.54 15.01
N ARG A 68 2.24 -10.36 15.87
CA ARG A 68 2.16 -11.81 15.72
C ARG A 68 0.68 -12.13 15.97
N LEU A 69 -0.05 -12.46 14.91
CA LEU A 69 -1.39 -13.05 15.01
C LEU A 69 -1.28 -14.30 15.90
N GLY A 70 -1.70 -14.22 17.15
CA GLY A 70 -1.63 -15.36 18.06
C GLY A 70 -1.85 -15.11 19.56
N GLU A 71 -1.83 -13.88 20.08
CA GLU A 71 -2.09 -13.67 21.52
C GLU A 71 -3.55 -13.25 21.75
N SER A 72 -4.39 -14.26 22.00
CA SER A 72 -5.68 -14.11 22.66
C SER A 72 -5.43 -13.64 24.10
N THR A 73 -5.82 -12.42 24.43
CA THR A 73 -5.99 -12.03 25.84
C THR A 73 -7.25 -12.69 26.40
N GLU A 74 -7.07 -13.37 27.53
CA GLU A 74 -8.09 -13.95 28.41
C GLU A 74 -9.21 -12.98 28.79
#